data_AF-A0A529NWB0-F1
#
_entry.id   AF-A0A529NWB0-F1
#
_cell.length_a   1.000
_cell.length_b   1.000
_cell.length_c   1.000
_cell.angle_alpha   90.00
_cell.angle_beta   90.00
_cell.angle_gamma   90.00
#
_symmetry.space_group_name_H-M   'P 1'
#
loop_
_entity.id
_entity.type
_entity.pdbx_description
1 polymer ?
#
loop_
_entity_poly.entity_id
_entity_poly.type
_entity_poly.pdbx_seq_one_letter_code
_entity_poly.pdbx_strand_id
1 'polypeptide(L)'
;MSVTGTYPPVGLDASSFEAPRGDALLHVCVSLTLVALTVSAFAVWTPFGIAATFLLTLIVANAMPAGVPVLIICAFLYQNLVVTWYTPYIPDNDTFDALRGTNFVILMTAFCIFLAASFQQRVRALTELRFWLLLSIVLCGTICFYLALGIVHGQPKDAVVYFRNTITPLACFHIAVLAASLYPVDLRKSMFWLGAGAVIYGYVELTFTMDFLSLF
;
A
#
# COMPACT_ATOMS: atom_id res chain seq x y z
N MET A 1 -2.12 51.06 29.21
CA MET A 1 -1.63 49.83 29.89
C MET A 1 -2.78 49.35 30.76
N SER A 2 -3.35 48.15 30.67
CA SER A 2 -3.02 46.90 29.99
C SER A 2 -4.34 46.13 29.86
N VAL A 3 -4.64 45.61 28.67
CA VAL A 3 -5.79 44.73 28.41
C VAL A 3 -5.36 43.32 28.79
N THR A 4 -5.84 42.81 29.92
CA THR A 4 -5.64 41.41 30.32
C THR A 4 -6.65 40.53 29.60
N GLY A 5 -6.28 40.11 28.39
CA GLY A 5 -6.92 39.01 27.68
C GLY A 5 -6.63 37.68 28.37
N THR A 6 -7.65 37.11 29.01
CA THR A 6 -7.66 35.73 29.47
C THR A 6 -7.86 34.80 28.27
N TYR A 7 -6.78 34.14 27.82
CA TYR A 7 -6.88 33.00 26.93
C TYR A 7 -7.41 31.79 27.71
N PRO A 8 -8.45 31.07 27.23
CA PRO A 8 -8.79 29.78 27.81
C PRO A 8 -7.71 28.74 27.43
N PRO A 9 -7.43 27.75 28.29
CA PRO A 9 -6.52 26.67 27.94
C PRO A 9 -7.14 25.86 26.80
N VAL A 10 -6.42 25.74 25.69
CA VAL A 10 -6.69 24.76 24.63
C VAL A 10 -6.42 23.38 25.24
N GLY A 11 -7.43 22.86 25.93
CA GLY A 11 -7.52 21.43 26.22
C GLY A 11 -7.73 20.73 24.89
N LEU A 12 -6.65 20.18 24.34
CA LEU A 12 -6.76 19.13 23.32
C LEU A 12 -7.53 17.98 23.95
N ASP A 13 -8.81 17.92 23.65
CA ASP A 13 -9.67 16.79 23.95
C ASP A 13 -9.13 15.59 23.17
N ALA A 14 -8.26 14.80 23.82
CA ALA A 14 -7.72 13.55 23.28
C ALA A 14 -8.79 12.45 23.12
N SER A 15 -10.06 12.78 23.36
CA SER A 15 -11.22 11.89 23.37
C SER A 15 -11.97 11.84 22.02
N SER A 16 -11.67 12.72 21.06
CA SER A 16 -12.40 12.79 19.78
C SER A 16 -11.73 12.08 18.60
N PHE A 17 -10.62 11.37 18.82
CA PHE A 17 -9.89 10.58 17.81
C PHE A 17 -10.15 9.07 17.95
N GLU A 18 -11.36 8.67 18.33
CA GLU A 18 -11.77 7.29 18.11
C GLU A 18 -12.59 7.21 16.83
N ALA A 19 -11.92 6.91 15.71
CA ALA A 19 -12.64 6.35 14.57
C ALA A 19 -13.44 5.12 15.07
N PRO A 20 -14.73 5.00 14.68
CA PRO A 20 -15.57 3.86 15.03
C PRO A 20 -14.83 2.56 14.72
N ARG A 21 -14.78 1.64 15.69
CA ARG A 21 -14.08 0.34 15.58
C ARG A 21 -14.49 -0.47 14.34
N GLY A 22 -15.68 -0.20 13.79
CA GLY A 22 -16.20 -0.77 12.55
C GLY A 22 -15.45 -0.34 11.29
N ASP A 23 -14.90 0.87 11.24
CA ASP A 23 -14.22 1.40 10.05
C ASP A 23 -12.86 0.71 9.85
N ALA A 24 -12.13 0.45 10.95
CA ALA A 24 -10.84 -0.25 10.90
C ALA A 24 -10.99 -1.71 10.42
N LEU A 25 -11.99 -2.43 10.94
CA LEU A 25 -12.27 -3.80 10.49
C LEU A 25 -12.70 -3.83 9.03
N LEU A 26 -13.56 -2.89 8.60
CA LEU A 26 -13.96 -2.76 7.21
C LEU A 26 -12.74 -2.54 6.30
N HIS A 27 -11.83 -1.63 6.66
CA HIS A 27 -10.61 -1.39 5.88
C HIS A 27 -9.74 -2.64 5.77
N VAL A 28 -9.59 -3.42 6.85
CA VAL A 28 -8.83 -4.67 6.83
C VAL A 28 -9.53 -5.73 5.95
N CYS A 29 -10.84 -5.93 6.11
CA CYS A 29 -11.60 -6.89 5.32
C CYS A 29 -11.57 -6.54 3.83
N VAL A 30 -11.80 -5.27 3.46
CA VAL A 30 -11.73 -4.81 2.07
C VAL A 30 -10.31 -4.98 1.52
N SER A 31 -9.28 -4.74 2.33
CA SER A 31 -7.90 -4.91 1.88
C SER A 31 -7.57 -6.38 1.63
N LEU A 32 -7.99 -7.28 2.51
CA LEU A 32 -7.74 -8.71 2.39
C LEU A 32 -8.49 -9.30 1.18
N THR A 33 -9.77 -8.93 0.99
CA THR A 33 -10.54 -9.38 -0.17
C THR A 33 -9.98 -8.82 -1.46
N LEU A 34 -9.55 -7.55 -1.49
CA LEU A 34 -8.89 -6.99 -2.66
C LEU A 34 -7.60 -7.75 -2.98
N VAL A 35 -6.72 -7.96 -1.99
CA VAL A 35 -5.47 -8.73 -2.21
C VAL A 35 -5.78 -10.12 -2.76
N ALA A 36 -6.74 -10.85 -2.18
CA ALA A 36 -7.15 -12.16 -2.68
C ALA A 36 -7.64 -12.10 -4.14
N LEU A 37 -8.60 -11.21 -4.44
CA LEU A 37 -9.15 -11.02 -5.79
C LEU A 37 -8.07 -10.64 -6.81
N THR A 38 -7.13 -9.77 -6.42
CA THR A 38 -6.05 -9.33 -7.30
C THR A 38 -5.11 -10.48 -7.67
N VAL A 39 -4.74 -11.32 -6.71
CA VAL A 39 -3.91 -12.51 -6.96
C VAL A 39 -4.67 -13.54 -7.79
N SER A 40 -5.95 -13.79 -7.49
CA SER A 40 -6.81 -14.67 -8.31
C SER A 40 -6.89 -14.19 -9.77
N ALA A 41 -7.02 -12.88 -10.01
CA ALA A 41 -7.09 -12.33 -11.36
C ALA A 41 -5.77 -12.52 -12.14
N PHE A 42 -4.63 -12.40 -11.47
CA PHE A 42 -3.31 -12.69 -12.05
C PHE A 42 -3.13 -14.18 -12.37
N ALA A 43 -3.69 -15.08 -11.54
CA ALA A 43 -3.61 -16.52 -11.76
C ALA A 43 -4.35 -16.98 -13.03
N VAL A 44 -5.41 -16.27 -13.44
CA VAL A 44 -6.16 -16.57 -14.67
C VAL A 44 -5.42 -16.12 -15.92
N TRP A 45 -5.02 -14.85 -15.96
CA TRP A 45 -4.33 -14.28 -17.12
C TRP A 45 -3.60 -12.98 -16.74
N THR A 46 -2.27 -12.96 -16.88
CA THR A 46 -1.40 -11.85 -16.42
C THR A 46 -1.84 -10.44 -16.84
N PRO A 47 -2.11 -10.13 -18.13
CA PRO A 47 -2.49 -8.78 -18.51
C PRO A 47 -3.89 -8.39 -18.02
N PHE A 48 -4.82 -9.34 -17.90
CA PHE A 48 -6.11 -9.09 -17.26
C PHE A 48 -5.95 -8.86 -15.76
N GLY A 49 -5.07 -9.62 -15.10
CA GLY A 49 -4.63 -9.35 -13.73
C GLY A 49 -4.21 -7.90 -13.58
N ILE A 50 -3.23 -7.43 -14.36
CA ILE A 50 -2.74 -6.04 -14.31
C ILE A 50 -3.89 -5.02 -14.46
N ALA A 51 -4.78 -5.21 -15.44
CA ALA A 51 -5.89 -4.30 -15.66
C ALA A 51 -6.91 -4.32 -14.49
N ALA A 52 -7.27 -5.50 -14.00
CA ALA A 52 -8.21 -5.68 -12.91
C ALA A 52 -7.67 -5.11 -11.60
N THR A 53 -6.39 -5.33 -11.29
CA THR A 53 -5.77 -4.81 -10.06
C THR A 53 -5.64 -3.29 -10.10
N PHE A 54 -5.30 -2.73 -11.26
CA PHE A 54 -5.32 -1.29 -11.47
C PHE A 54 -6.71 -0.71 -11.21
N LEU A 55 -7.76 -1.28 -11.84
CA LEU A 55 -9.14 -0.80 -11.67
C LEU A 55 -9.66 -0.97 -10.24
N LEU A 56 -9.44 -2.13 -9.61
CA LEU A 56 -9.88 -2.37 -8.23
C LEU A 56 -9.19 -1.43 -7.24
N THR A 57 -7.87 -1.25 -7.39
CA THR A 57 -7.10 -0.33 -6.54
C THR A 57 -7.54 1.11 -6.76
N LEU A 58 -7.83 1.50 -8.01
CA LEU A 58 -8.35 2.82 -8.36
C LEU A 58 -9.73 3.07 -7.72
N ILE A 59 -10.63 2.09 -7.74
CA ILE A 59 -11.95 2.19 -7.12
C ILE A 59 -11.81 2.37 -5.60
N VAL A 60 -11.01 1.54 -4.94
CA VAL A 60 -10.81 1.61 -3.48
C VAL A 60 -10.12 2.90 -3.06
N ALA A 61 -9.11 3.34 -3.80
CA ALA A 61 -8.40 4.58 -3.48
C ALA A 61 -9.25 5.84 -3.65
N ASN A 62 -10.25 5.83 -4.55
CA ASN A 62 -11.22 6.92 -4.67
C ASN A 62 -12.37 6.83 -3.66
N ALA A 63 -12.89 5.62 -3.39
CA ALA A 63 -14.00 5.42 -2.46
C ALA A 63 -13.57 5.57 -1.00
N MET A 64 -12.38 5.09 -0.65
CA MET A 64 -11.85 5.01 0.71
C MET A 64 -10.36 5.38 0.75
N PRO A 65 -9.99 6.64 0.48
CA PRO A 65 -8.59 7.07 0.43
C PRO A 65 -7.85 6.87 1.77
N ALA A 66 -8.56 6.96 2.90
CA ALA A 66 -8.02 6.70 4.23
C ALA A 66 -7.58 5.23 4.44
N GLY A 67 -8.14 4.28 3.68
CA GLY A 67 -7.82 2.85 3.77
C GLY A 67 -6.61 2.43 2.93
N VAL A 68 -6.11 3.29 2.04
CA VAL A 68 -5.02 2.94 1.10
C VAL A 68 -3.70 2.55 1.79
N PRO A 69 -3.25 3.20 2.89
CA PRO A 69 -2.09 2.73 3.63
C PRO A 69 -2.27 1.31 4.19
N VAL A 70 -3.48 0.99 4.68
CA VAL A 70 -3.82 -0.35 5.20
C VAL A 70 -3.80 -1.38 4.06
N LEU A 71 -4.31 -1.01 2.88
CA LEU A 71 -4.26 -1.82 1.66
C LEU A 71 -2.83 -2.21 1.30
N ILE A 72 -1.92 -1.23 1.30
CA ILE A 72 -0.51 -1.43 0.94
C ILE A 72 0.17 -2.35 1.95
N ILE A 73 -0.03 -2.12 3.25
CA ILE A 73 0.52 -2.98 4.30
C ILE A 73 -0.02 -4.42 4.13
N CYS A 74 -1.33 -4.56 3.91
CA CYS A 74 -1.96 -5.85 3.71
C CYS A 74 -1.40 -6.58 2.48
N ALA A 75 -1.21 -5.86 1.37
CA ALA A 75 -0.63 -6.40 0.14
C ALA A 75 0.80 -6.91 0.39
N PHE A 76 1.66 -6.10 1.01
CA PHE A 76 3.03 -6.51 1.32
C PHE A 76 3.12 -7.67 2.31
N LEU A 77 2.22 -7.75 3.29
CA LEU A 77 2.25 -8.79 4.32
C LEU A 77 1.62 -10.12 3.86
N TYR A 78 0.46 -10.05 3.19
CA TYR A 78 -0.40 -11.22 2.94
C TYR A 78 -0.43 -11.68 1.48
N GLN A 79 0.04 -10.90 0.51
CA GLN A 79 -0.02 -11.32 -0.89
C GLN A 79 0.78 -12.61 -1.12
N ASN A 80 1.97 -12.74 -0.53
CA ASN A 80 2.78 -13.94 -0.69
C ASN A 80 2.09 -15.20 -0.14
N LEU A 81 1.28 -15.06 0.91
CA LEU A 81 0.47 -16.15 1.45
C LEU A 81 -0.58 -16.61 0.44
N VAL A 82 -1.30 -15.67 -0.18
CA VAL A 82 -2.30 -16.01 -1.20
C VAL A 82 -1.62 -16.64 -2.43
N VAL A 83 -0.44 -16.14 -2.83
CA VAL A 83 0.35 -16.73 -3.93
C VAL A 83 0.76 -18.17 -3.62
N THR A 84 1.09 -18.49 -2.36
CA THR A 84 1.41 -19.85 -1.94
C THR A 84 0.25 -20.83 -2.18
N TRP A 85 -1.00 -20.42 -1.95
CA TRP A 85 -2.17 -21.26 -2.25
C TRP A 85 -2.29 -21.63 -3.74
N TYR A 86 -1.79 -20.78 -4.63
CA TYR A 86 -1.80 -21.03 -6.07
C TYR A 86 -0.57 -21.79 -6.58
N THR A 87 0.47 -21.95 -5.75
CA THR A 87 1.73 -22.62 -6.12
C THR A 87 1.55 -24.02 -6.74
N PRO A 88 0.69 -24.93 -6.24
CA PRO A 88 0.50 -26.25 -6.87
C PRO A 88 -0.13 -26.19 -8.27
N TYR A 89 -0.75 -25.06 -8.65
CA TYR A 89 -1.44 -24.88 -9.93
C TYR A 89 -0.60 -24.12 -10.96
N ILE A 90 0.63 -23.69 -10.62
CA ILE A 90 1.48 -22.87 -11.48
C ILE A 90 2.63 -23.72 -12.05
N PRO A 91 2.61 -24.05 -13.36
CA PRO A 91 3.65 -24.86 -13.98
C PRO A 91 4.92 -24.09 -14.35
N ASP A 92 4.83 -22.75 -14.50
CA ASP A 92 5.92 -21.91 -15.04
C ASP A 92 6.43 -20.85 -14.05
N ASN A 93 7.76 -20.71 -13.96
CA ASN A 93 8.42 -19.70 -13.12
C ASN A 93 8.07 -18.25 -13.52
N ASP A 94 7.86 -17.98 -14.82
CA ASP A 94 7.49 -16.63 -15.27
C ASP A 94 6.09 -16.22 -14.77
N THR A 95 5.16 -17.16 -14.64
CA THR A 95 3.81 -16.92 -14.07
C THR A 95 3.88 -16.62 -12.57
N PHE A 96 4.79 -17.31 -11.87
CA PHE A 96 5.03 -17.08 -10.46
C PHE A 96 5.65 -15.70 -10.18
N ASP A 97 6.59 -15.26 -11.02
CA ASP A 97 7.17 -13.92 -10.95
C ASP A 97 6.13 -12.82 -11.26
N ALA A 98 5.19 -13.10 -12.16
CA ALA A 98 4.08 -12.20 -12.46
C ALA A 98 3.12 -12.03 -11.27
N LEU A 99 2.78 -13.11 -10.57
CA LEU A 99 1.94 -13.09 -9.35
C LEU A 99 2.58 -12.30 -8.22
N ARG A 100 3.90 -12.39 -8.06
CA ARG A 100 4.65 -11.56 -7.11
C ARG A 100 4.66 -10.07 -7.50
N GLY A 101 4.45 -9.77 -8.77
CA GLY A 101 4.33 -8.42 -9.30
C GLY A 101 3.03 -7.70 -8.93
N THR A 102 2.02 -8.40 -8.40
CA THR A 102 0.71 -7.81 -8.08
C THR A 102 0.81 -6.69 -7.03
N ASN A 103 1.60 -6.86 -5.97
CA ASN A 103 1.88 -5.85 -4.94
C ASN A 103 2.45 -4.58 -5.54
N PHE A 104 3.32 -4.74 -6.54
CA PHE A 104 3.90 -3.60 -7.22
C PHE A 104 2.86 -2.81 -8.01
N VAL A 105 1.92 -3.49 -8.67
CA VAL A 105 0.81 -2.83 -9.39
C VAL A 105 -0.11 -2.09 -8.41
N ILE A 106 -0.46 -2.70 -7.26
CA ILE A 106 -1.26 -2.05 -6.21
C ILE A 106 -0.53 -0.77 -5.73
N LEU A 107 0.76 -0.88 -5.40
CA LEU A 107 1.55 0.25 -4.92
C LEU A 107 1.66 1.37 -5.95
N MET A 108 1.99 1.05 -7.21
CA MET A 108 2.13 2.06 -8.26
C MET A 108 0.80 2.74 -8.56
N THR A 109 -0.31 2.00 -8.57
CA THR A 109 -1.64 2.58 -8.79
C THR A 109 -2.00 3.54 -7.65
N ALA A 110 -1.81 3.12 -6.40
CA ALA A 110 -2.01 3.98 -5.24
C ALA A 110 -1.11 5.22 -5.27
N PHE A 111 0.17 5.04 -5.63
CA PHE A 111 1.12 6.13 -5.76
C PHE A 111 0.68 7.15 -6.83
N CYS A 112 0.26 6.71 -8.01
CA CYS A 112 -0.22 7.61 -9.07
C CYS A 112 -1.44 8.44 -8.63
N ILE A 113 -2.36 7.84 -7.88
CA ILE A 113 -3.57 8.54 -7.38
C ILE A 113 -3.19 9.57 -6.32
N PHE A 114 -2.31 9.20 -5.38
CA PHE A 114 -1.82 10.12 -4.34
C PHE A 114 -0.94 11.23 -4.94
N LEU A 115 -0.14 10.91 -5.96
CA LEU A 115 0.61 11.89 -6.74
C LEU A 115 -0.33 12.87 -7.45
N ALA A 116 -1.41 12.38 -8.08
CA ALA A 116 -2.44 13.25 -8.66
C ALA A 116 -3.13 14.11 -7.59
N ALA A 117 -3.42 13.53 -6.42
CA ALA A 117 -3.98 14.25 -5.28
C ALA A 117 -3.03 15.34 -4.73
N SER A 118 -1.71 15.17 -4.84
CA SER A 118 -0.71 16.16 -4.41
C SER A 118 -0.81 17.50 -5.16
N PHE A 119 -1.37 17.49 -6.38
CA PHE A 119 -1.62 18.71 -7.16
C PHE A 119 -2.90 19.46 -6.75
N GLN A 120 -3.73 18.88 -5.88
CA GLN A 120 -4.96 19.52 -5.42
C GLN A 120 -4.67 20.74 -4.53
N GLN A 121 -5.56 21.74 -4.61
CA GLN A 121 -5.42 23.03 -3.94
C GLN A 121 -5.34 22.92 -2.41
N ARG A 122 -5.97 21.89 -1.83
CA ARG A 122 -5.95 21.60 -0.38
C ARG A 122 -4.55 21.25 0.13
N VAL A 123 -3.76 20.54 -0.66
CA VAL A 123 -2.39 20.12 -0.29
C VAL A 123 -1.41 21.28 -0.46
N ARG A 124 -1.60 22.10 -1.50
CA ARG A 124 -0.79 23.29 -1.76
C ARG A 124 -0.88 24.36 -0.67
N ALA A 125 -1.92 24.33 0.16
CA ALA A 125 -2.06 25.22 1.30
C ALA A 125 -1.08 24.90 2.45
N LEU A 126 -0.54 23.68 2.50
CA LEU A 126 0.42 23.24 3.53
C LEU A 126 1.86 23.46 3.02
N THR A 127 2.43 24.62 3.36
CA THR A 127 3.77 25.04 2.92
C THR A 127 4.89 24.13 3.43
N GLU A 128 4.77 23.56 4.63
CA GLU A 128 5.79 22.66 5.19
C GLU A 128 5.86 21.29 4.50
N LEU A 129 4.74 20.82 3.94
CA LEU A 129 4.69 19.53 3.23
C LEU A 129 5.31 19.62 1.82
N ARG A 130 5.38 20.84 1.27
CA ARG A 130 5.81 21.08 -0.11
C ARG A 130 7.24 20.65 -0.38
N PHE A 131 8.14 20.81 0.59
CA PHE A 131 9.54 20.35 0.47
C PHE A 131 9.62 18.83 0.33
N TRP A 132 8.95 18.10 1.21
CA TRP A 132 8.92 16.63 1.20
C TRP A 132 8.25 16.06 -0.06
N LEU A 133 7.17 16.69 -0.51
CA LEU A 133 6.49 16.31 -1.75
C LEU A 133 7.39 16.55 -2.97
N LEU A 134 8.02 17.72 -3.09
CA LEU A 134 8.95 18.00 -4.18
C LEU A 134 10.14 17.05 -4.17
N LEU A 135 10.73 16.78 -3.00
CA LEU A 135 11.83 15.83 -2.85
C LEU A 135 11.43 14.45 -3.37
N SER A 136 10.25 13.96 -2.99
CA SER A 136 9.75 12.65 -3.45
C SER A 136 9.49 12.60 -4.96
N ILE A 137 9.00 13.69 -5.56
CA ILE A 137 8.79 13.79 -7.01
C ILE A 137 10.12 13.81 -7.76
N VAL A 138 11.10 14.58 -7.28
CA VAL A 138 12.44 14.65 -7.86
C VAL A 138 13.13 13.29 -7.77
N LEU A 139 13.08 12.63 -6.62
CA LEU A 139 13.62 11.29 -6.43
C LEU A 139 12.92 10.26 -7.30
N CYS A 140 11.59 10.36 -7.47
CA CYS A 140 10.87 9.48 -8.40
C CYS A 140 11.34 9.71 -9.84
N GLY A 141 11.54 10.95 -10.24
CA GLY A 141 12.07 11.32 -11.56
C GLY A 141 13.47 10.77 -11.80
N THR A 142 14.38 10.87 -10.83
CA THR A 142 15.73 10.30 -10.96
C THR A 142 15.69 8.78 -11.03
N ILE A 143 14.85 8.10 -10.23
CA ILE A 143 14.70 6.64 -10.30
C ILE A 143 14.16 6.20 -11.66
N CYS A 144 13.15 6.89 -12.22
CA CYS A 144 12.63 6.62 -13.56
C CYS A 144 13.70 6.84 -14.65
N PHE A 145 14.55 7.86 -14.49
CA PHE A 145 15.67 8.09 -15.40
C PHE A 145 16.71 6.95 -15.33
N TYR A 146 17.06 6.48 -14.13
CA TYR A 146 17.92 5.31 -13.96
C TYR A 146 17.31 4.04 -14.55
N LEU A 147 15.99 3.84 -14.43
CA LEU A 147 15.28 2.74 -15.09
C LEU A 147 15.42 2.84 -16.62
N ALA A 148 15.20 4.02 -17.21
CA ALA A 148 15.34 4.22 -18.65
C ALA A 148 16.76 3.91 -19.13
N LEU A 149 17.78 4.35 -18.39
CA LEU A 149 19.17 4.00 -18.68
C LEU A 149 19.43 2.50 -18.56
N GLY A 150 18.87 1.84 -17.54
CA GLY A 150 18.96 0.39 -17.33
C GLY A 150 18.31 -0.43 -18.45
N ILE A 151 17.19 0.05 -19.01
CA ILE A 151 16.52 -0.59 -20.17
C ILE A 151 17.38 -0.44 -21.44
N VAL A 152 18.04 0.71 -21.63
CA VAL A 152 18.85 0.97 -22.82
C VAL A 152 20.19 0.22 -22.79
N HIS A 153 20.81 0.05 -21.61
CA HIS A 153 22.18 -0.49 -21.49
C HIS A 153 22.27 -1.89 -20.87
N GLY A 154 21.22 -2.39 -20.21
CA GLY A 154 21.24 -3.64 -19.44
C GLY A 154 20.16 -4.64 -19.83
N GLN A 155 20.07 -5.74 -19.07
CA GLN A 155 18.97 -6.68 -19.20
C GLN A 155 17.68 -6.07 -18.63
N PRO A 156 16.57 -6.06 -19.38
CA PRO A 156 15.34 -5.37 -18.97
C PRO A 156 14.68 -5.98 -17.73
N LYS A 157 14.82 -7.31 -17.53
CA LYS A 157 14.27 -8.00 -16.36
C LYS A 157 14.93 -7.49 -15.06
N ASP A 158 16.26 -7.38 -15.03
CA ASP A 158 17.00 -6.93 -13.84
C ASP A 158 16.73 -5.46 -13.52
N ALA A 159 16.68 -4.60 -14.53
CA ALA A 159 16.38 -3.18 -14.37
C ALA A 159 15.03 -2.96 -13.67
N VAL A 160 14.00 -3.74 -14.04
CA VAL A 160 12.69 -3.69 -13.39
C VAL A 160 12.75 -4.19 -11.94
N VAL A 161 13.51 -5.24 -11.64
CA VAL A 161 13.68 -5.73 -10.27
C VAL A 161 14.30 -4.66 -9.38
N TYR A 162 15.39 -4.01 -9.81
CA TYR A 162 16.03 -2.93 -9.04
C TYR A 162 15.13 -1.69 -8.90
N PHE A 163 14.39 -1.36 -9.95
CA PHE A 163 13.42 -0.27 -9.91
C PHE A 163 12.36 -0.49 -8.84
N ARG A 164 11.74 -1.68 -8.80
CA ARG A 164 10.73 -2.04 -7.79
C ARG A 164 11.28 -1.89 -6.37
N ASN A 165 12.50 -2.35 -6.12
CA ASN A 165 13.11 -2.28 -4.79
C ASN A 165 13.45 -0.84 -4.36
N THR A 166 13.81 0.02 -5.31
CA THR A 166 14.22 1.40 -5.03
C THR A 166 13.01 2.34 -4.87
N ILE A 167 11.99 2.17 -5.73
CA ILE A 167 10.80 3.04 -5.72
C ILE A 167 9.83 2.70 -4.60
N THR A 168 9.78 1.44 -4.14
CA THR A 168 8.84 1.00 -3.11
C THR A 168 8.89 1.84 -1.82
N PRO A 169 10.05 1.99 -1.15
CA PRO A 169 10.12 2.78 0.08
C PRO A 169 9.76 4.26 -0.16
N LEU A 170 10.14 4.81 -1.32
CA LEU A 170 9.83 6.19 -1.69
C LEU A 170 8.32 6.39 -1.90
N ALA A 171 7.66 5.45 -2.60
CA ALA A 171 6.23 5.48 -2.85
C ALA A 171 5.44 5.34 -1.54
N CYS A 172 5.84 4.39 -0.68
CA CYS A 172 5.25 4.24 0.65
C CYS A 172 5.40 5.52 1.49
N PHE A 173 6.57 6.16 1.47
CA PHE A 173 6.81 7.42 2.16
C PHE A 173 5.88 8.53 1.64
N HIS A 174 5.79 8.71 0.32
CA HIS A 174 4.93 9.72 -0.29
C HIS A 174 3.46 9.51 0.08
N ILE A 175 2.97 8.27 0.00
CA ILE A 175 1.59 7.93 0.35
C ILE A 175 1.34 8.15 1.84
N ALA A 176 2.26 7.75 2.72
CA ALA A 176 2.12 7.92 4.16
C ALA A 176 2.08 9.40 4.57
N VAL A 177 2.98 10.22 4.03
CA VAL A 177 3.04 11.67 4.30
C VAL A 177 1.75 12.35 3.85
N LEU A 178 1.28 12.04 2.63
CA LEU A 178 0.08 12.65 2.10
C LEU A 178 -1.18 12.15 2.82
N ALA A 179 -1.28 10.84 3.10
CA ALA A 179 -2.39 10.26 3.86
C ALA A 179 -2.51 10.85 5.26
N ALA A 180 -1.39 10.97 6.00
CA ALA A 180 -1.37 11.55 7.35
C ALA A 180 -1.73 13.04 7.36
N SER A 181 -1.43 13.77 6.29
CA SER A 181 -1.74 15.21 6.19
C SER A 181 -3.17 15.51 5.75
N LEU A 182 -3.81 14.64 4.95
CA LEU A 182 -5.15 14.89 4.40
C LEU A 182 -6.26 14.18 5.17
N TYR A 183 -5.96 13.05 5.81
CA TYR A 183 -6.96 12.19 6.42
C TYR A 183 -6.57 11.88 7.87
N PRO A 184 -7.49 11.99 8.84
CA PRO A 184 -7.27 11.47 10.18
C PRO A 184 -7.32 9.94 10.13
N VAL A 185 -6.21 9.30 9.79
CA VAL A 185 -6.13 7.84 9.66
C VAL A 185 -5.68 7.25 11.00
N ASP A 186 -6.59 6.56 11.69
CA ASP A 186 -6.26 5.74 12.86
C ASP A 186 -5.59 4.41 12.45
N LEU A 187 -4.36 4.49 11.94
CA LEU A 187 -3.58 3.32 11.52
C LEU A 187 -3.34 2.32 12.65
N ARG A 188 -3.30 2.78 13.91
CA ARG A 188 -2.96 1.96 15.08
C ARG A 188 -3.90 0.76 15.25
N LYS A 189 -5.22 0.98 15.07
CA LYS A 189 -6.24 -0.08 15.25
C LYS A 189 -6.14 -1.12 14.11
N SER A 190 -6.00 -0.68 12.86
CA SER A 190 -5.84 -1.59 11.72
C SER A 190 -4.53 -2.37 11.77
N MET A 191 -3.42 -1.75 12.19
CA MET A 191 -2.13 -2.41 12.30
C MET A 191 -2.11 -3.47 13.41
N PHE A 192 -2.86 -3.27 14.50
CA PHE A 192 -3.06 -4.28 15.53
C PHE A 192 -3.78 -5.52 14.97
N TRP A 193 -4.86 -5.35 14.20
CA TRP A 193 -5.59 -6.47 13.58
C TRP A 193 -4.75 -7.22 12.54
N LEU A 194 -4.04 -6.49 11.67
CA LEU A 194 -3.15 -7.10 10.69
C LEU A 194 -1.98 -7.82 11.37
N GLY A 195 -1.42 -7.26 12.45
CA GLY A 195 -0.35 -7.91 13.22
C GLY A 195 -0.83 -9.16 13.95
N ALA A 196 -2.00 -9.10 14.58
CA ALA A 196 -2.61 -10.26 15.24
C ALA A 196 -2.87 -11.40 14.25
N GLY A 197 -3.38 -11.10 13.05
CA GLY A 197 -3.57 -12.08 11.99
C GLY A 197 -2.26 -12.74 11.57
N ALA A 198 -1.18 -11.97 11.43
CA ALA A 198 0.13 -12.50 11.03
C ALA A 198 0.75 -13.39 12.11
N VAL A 199 0.58 -13.03 13.40
CA VAL A 199 1.04 -13.87 14.52
C VAL A 199 0.26 -15.18 14.56
N ILE A 200 -1.08 -15.13 14.46
CA ILE A 200 -1.91 -16.34 14.43
C ILE A 200 -1.50 -17.24 13.26
N TYR A 201 -1.34 -16.65 12.07
CA TYR A 201 -0.90 -17.39 10.89
C TYR A 201 0.48 -18.04 11.12
N GLY A 202 1.45 -17.30 11.65
CA GLY A 202 2.78 -17.85 11.94
C GLY A 202 2.76 -18.99 12.95
N TYR A 203 1.88 -18.94 13.95
CA TYR A 203 1.69 -20.06 14.89
C TYR A 203 1.03 -21.28 14.23
N VAL A 204 0.07 -21.07 13.33
CA VAL A 204 -0.54 -22.15 12.55
C VAL A 204 0.52 -22.81 11.67
N GLU A 205 1.33 -22.03 10.94
CA GLU A 205 2.42 -22.54 10.11
C GLU A 205 3.45 -23.33 10.93
N LEU A 206 3.88 -22.81 12.09
CA LEU A 206 4.80 -23.48 13.01
C LEU A 206 4.25 -24.81 13.54
N THR A 207 2.94 -24.90 13.76
CA THR A 207 2.29 -26.11 14.29
C THR A 207 2.15 -27.18 13.20
N PHE A 208 1.94 -26.78 11.94
CA PHE A 208 1.64 -27.71 10.85
C PHE A 208 2.83 -28.06 9.95
N THR A 209 3.99 -27.41 10.06
CA THR A 209 5.33 -27.67 9.45
C THR A 209 5.46 -28.50 8.16
N MET A 210 4.92 -29.73 8.08
CA MET A 210 4.99 -30.65 6.94
C MET A 210 3.64 -31.00 6.27
N ASP A 211 2.49 -30.68 6.89
CA ASP A 211 1.13 -30.97 6.38
C ASP A 211 0.37 -29.72 5.91
N PHE A 212 1.00 -28.54 5.95
CA PHE A 212 0.35 -27.29 5.55
C PHE A 212 -0.04 -27.26 4.05
N LEU A 213 0.67 -28.03 3.22
CA LEU A 213 0.38 -28.22 1.79
C LEU A 213 -0.68 -29.30 1.52
N SER A 214 -1.05 -30.13 2.51
CA SER A 214 -2.09 -31.16 2.36
C SER A 214 -3.49 -30.68 2.78
N LEU A 215 -3.56 -29.48 3.39
CA LEU A 215 -4.82 -28.88 3.86
C LEU A 215 -5.52 -28.00 2.81
N PHE A 216 -4.91 -27.80 1.63
CA PHE A 216 -5.41 -26.99 0.51
C PHE A 216 -5.41 -27.78 -0.80
#